data_AF-A0A699XEP2-F1
#
_entry.id   AF-A0A699XEP2-F1
#
_cell.length_a   1.000
_cell.length_b   1.000
_cell.length_c   1.000
_cell.angle_alpha   90.00
_cell.angle_beta   90.00
_cell.angle_gamma   90.00
#
_symmetry.space_group_name_H-M   'P 1'
#
loop_
_entity.id
_entity.type
_entity.pdbx_description
1 polymer ?
#
loop_
_entity_poly.entity_id
_entity_poly.type
_entity_poly.pdbx_seq_one_letter_code
_entity_poly.pdbx_strand_id
1 'polypeptide(L)'
;DTTSDVPSIHDQAIVSEFPDVFPDELLGIPPVHKVEFNIKLISGSEPISKAPYRIAPIELKELKDQLQELLERGFIRPSVSPWGA
;
A
#
# COMPACT_ATOMS: atom_id res chain seq x y z
N ASP A 1 36.21 -0.62 -14.55
CA ASP A 1 34.97 -0.97 -15.26
C ASP A 1 34.55 -2.40 -14.98
N THR A 2 33.49 -2.56 -14.20
CA THR A 2 32.73 -3.80 -14.11
C THR A 2 31.26 -3.39 -14.15
N THR A 3 30.78 -3.07 -15.35
CA THR A 3 29.35 -2.98 -15.66
C THR A 3 28.78 -4.39 -15.60
N SER A 4 28.47 -4.83 -14.38
CA SER A 4 27.61 -5.98 -14.15
C SER A 4 26.23 -5.59 -14.66
N ASP A 5 25.91 -6.03 -15.88
CA ASP A 5 24.58 -5.98 -16.46
C ASP A 5 23.67 -6.85 -15.58
N VAL A 6 22.95 -6.23 -14.66
CA VAL A 6 22.01 -6.93 -13.78
C VAL A 6 20.78 -7.26 -14.62
N PRO A 7 20.44 -8.54 -14.82
CA PRO A 7 19.28 -8.91 -15.63
C PRO A 7 18.01 -8.23 -15.10
N SER A 8 17.20 -7.67 -16.00
CA SER A 8 15.91 -7.11 -15.65
C SER A 8 14.99 -8.22 -15.15
N ILE A 9 14.10 -7.91 -14.21
CA ILE A 9 13.07 -8.86 -13.75
C ILE A 9 12.21 -9.37 -14.93
N HIS A 10 12.06 -8.56 -15.97
CA HIS A 10 11.31 -8.87 -17.18
C HIS A 10 12.01 -9.92 -18.06
N ASP A 11 13.31 -10.15 -17.86
CA ASP A 11 14.08 -11.16 -18.60
C ASP A 11 13.87 -12.56 -18.04
N GLN A 12 13.17 -12.68 -16.89
CA GLN A 12 12.86 -13.96 -16.27
C GLN A 12 11.63 -14.60 -16.92
N ALA A 13 11.78 -15.82 -17.43
CA ALA A 13 10.70 -16.57 -18.06
C ALA A 13 9.44 -16.73 -17.18
N ILE A 14 9.59 -16.73 -15.85
CA ILE A 14 8.46 -16.84 -14.92
C ILE A 14 7.59 -15.57 -14.90
N VAL A 15 8.16 -14.39 -15.15
CA VAL A 15 7.42 -13.12 -15.15
C VAL A 15 6.52 -13.04 -16.39
N SER A 16 7.01 -13.50 -17.54
CA SER A 16 6.22 -13.56 -18.78
C SER A 16 5.17 -14.68 -18.77
N GLU A 17 5.37 -15.74 -17.97
CA GLU A 17 4.40 -16.83 -17.79
C GLU A 17 3.19 -16.41 -16.94
N PHE A 18 3.36 -15.48 -15.99
CA PHE A 18 2.32 -15.04 -15.05
C PHE A 18 2.08 -13.52 -15.07
N PRO A 19 1.62 -12.96 -16.20
CA PRO A 19 1.43 -11.51 -16.35
C PRO A 19 0.33 -10.94 -15.43
N ASP A 20 -0.60 -11.78 -14.98
CA ASP A 20 -1.66 -11.43 -14.01
C ASP A 20 -1.13 -11.35 -12.57
N VAL A 21 -0.07 -12.09 -12.25
CA VAL A 21 0.59 -12.09 -10.93
C VAL A 21 1.62 -10.97 -10.84
N PHE A 22 2.27 -10.64 -11.96
CA PHE A 22 3.29 -9.59 -12.06
C PHE A 22 2.88 -8.44 -12.99
N PRO A 23 1.76 -7.74 -12.74
CA PRO A 23 1.40 -6.57 -13.54
C PRO A 23 2.30 -5.38 -13.20
N ASP A 24 2.54 -4.49 -14.18
CA ASP A 24 3.28 -3.23 -13.97
C ASP A 24 2.60 -2.33 -12.92
N GLU A 25 1.26 -2.41 -12.84
CA GLU A 25 0.45 -1.69 -11.86
C GLU A 25 -0.58 -2.60 -11.19
N LEU A 26 -0.84 -2.38 -9.90
CA LEU A 26 -1.85 -3.13 -9.16
C LEU A 26 -3.27 -2.71 -9.59
N LEU A 27 -4.09 -3.70 -9.95
CA LEU A 27 -5.46 -3.54 -10.46
C LEU A 27 -6.53 -3.17 -9.39
N GLY A 28 -6.10 -2.73 -8.20
CA GLY A 28 -6.98 -2.39 -7.08
C GLY A 28 -7.01 -3.47 -5.98
N ILE A 29 -7.99 -3.39 -5.07
CA ILE A 29 -8.08 -4.34 -3.95
C ILE A 29 -8.27 -5.76 -4.50
N PRO A 30 -7.50 -6.75 -4.00
CA PRO A 30 -7.73 -8.14 -4.35
C PRO A 30 -9.18 -8.57 -4.07
N PRO A 31 -9.71 -9.56 -4.79
CA PRO A 31 -11.04 -10.09 -4.53
C PRO A 31 -11.24 -10.45 -3.05
N VAL A 32 -12.47 -10.40 -2.56
CA VAL A 32 -12.78 -10.79 -1.18
C VAL A 32 -12.26 -12.21 -0.93
N HIS A 33 -11.24 -12.33 -0.06
CA HIS A 33 -10.71 -13.62 0.33
C HIS A 33 -11.78 -14.37 1.15
N LYS A 34 -11.80 -15.70 1.04
CA LYS A 34 -12.65 -16.56 1.90
C LYS A 34 -12.30 -16.47 3.39
N VAL A 35 -11.11 -15.95 3.70
CA VAL A 35 -10.61 -15.77 5.07
C VAL A 35 -10.50 -14.29 5.35
N GLU A 36 -11.21 -13.81 6.37
CA GLU A 36 -11.10 -12.44 6.84
C GLU A 36 -9.81 -12.24 7.64
N PHE A 37 -9.04 -11.22 7.28
CA PHE A 37 -7.90 -10.78 8.08
C PHE A 37 -8.40 -10.05 9.33
N ASN A 38 -8.15 -10.64 10.49
CA ASN A 38 -8.55 -10.08 11.78
C ASN A 38 -7.31 -9.67 12.58
N ILE A 39 -7.24 -8.40 13.00
CA ILE A 39 -6.19 -7.91 13.89
C ILE A 39 -6.67 -8.14 15.33
N LYS A 40 -6.09 -9.11 16.02
CA LYS A 40 -6.41 -9.40 17.43
C LYS A 40 -5.72 -8.37 18.33
N LEU A 41 -6.50 -7.68 19.15
CA LEU A 41 -5.97 -6.80 20.20
C LEU A 41 -5.63 -7.61 21.45
N ILE A 42 -4.60 -7.17 22.17
CA ILE A 42 -4.30 -7.70 23.51
C ILE A 42 -5.41 -7.24 24.45
N SER A 43 -5.87 -8.11 25.35
CA SER A 43 -6.90 -7.78 26.33
C SER A 43 -6.53 -6.52 27.13
N GLY A 44 -7.46 -5.57 27.22
CA GLY A 44 -7.24 -4.26 27.88
C GLY A 44 -6.61 -3.18 26.99
N SER A 45 -6.42 -3.44 25.69
CA SER A 45 -5.98 -2.41 24.74
C SER A 45 -7.10 -1.39 24.50
N GLU A 46 -6.79 -0.10 24.67
CA GLU A 46 -7.69 1.01 24.39
C GLU A 46 -7.26 1.77 23.13
N PRO A 47 -8.20 2.43 22.41
CA PRO A 47 -7.85 3.26 21.27
C PRO A 47 -6.89 4.40 21.63
N ILE A 48 -5.88 4.59 20.80
CA ILE A 48 -4.94 5.71 20.91
C ILE A 48 -5.07 6.57 19.66
N SER A 49 -5.14 7.88 19.85
CA SER A 49 -5.13 8.88 18.79
C SER A 49 -4.00 9.87 18.99
N LYS A 50 -3.07 9.92 18.04
CA LYS A 50 -1.94 10.84 18.02
C LYS A 50 -2.14 11.90 16.94
N ALA A 51 -1.60 13.09 17.20
CA ALA A 51 -1.58 14.14 16.21
C ALA A 51 -0.59 13.79 15.09
N PRO A 52 -0.92 14.05 13.81
CA PRO A 52 0.03 13.87 12.72
C PRO A 52 1.31 14.68 12.93
N TYR A 53 2.44 14.14 12.46
CA TYR A 53 3.70 14.85 12.47
C TYR A 53 3.63 16.12 11.60
N ARG A 54 4.48 17.10 11.92
CA ARG A 54 4.62 18.31 11.09
C ARG A 54 5.32 17.94 9.79
N ILE A 55 4.70 18.29 8.67
CA ILE A 55 5.16 18.00 7.31
C ILE A 55 5.37 19.31 6.57
N ALA A 56 6.43 19.42 5.75
CA ALA A 56 6.68 20.61 4.95
C ALA A 56 5.63 20.76 3.84
N PRO A 57 5.40 21.97 3.29
CA PRO A 57 4.37 22.17 2.26
C PRO A 57 4.54 21.29 1.00
N ILE A 58 5.79 21.03 0.59
CA ILE A 58 6.08 20.19 -0.58
C ILE A 58 5.76 18.71 -0.35
N GLU A 59 6.13 18.18 0.82
CA GLU A 59 5.82 16.82 1.23
C GLU A 59 4.31 16.63 1.44
N LEU A 60 3.63 17.65 1.95
CA LEU A 60 2.17 17.61 2.13
C LEU A 60 1.43 17.56 0.80
N LYS A 61 1.94 18.20 -0.25
CA LYS A 61 1.38 18.09 -1.61
C LYS A 61 1.53 16.66 -2.12
N GLU A 62 2.75 16.11 -2.05
CA GLU A 62 3.04 14.74 -2.48
C GLU A 62 2.15 13.72 -1.74
N LEU A 63 2.04 13.85 -0.42
CA LEU A 63 1.20 12.98 0.39
C LEU A 63 -0.27 13.03 -0.05
N LYS A 64 -0.79 14.22 -0.40
CA LYS A 64 -2.17 14.35 -0.89
C LYS A 64 -2.36 13.67 -2.24
N ASP A 65 -1.40 13.82 -3.15
CA ASP A 65 -1.46 13.21 -4.48
C ASP A 65 -1.48 11.67 -4.35
N GLN A 66 -0.62 11.10 -3.48
CA GLN A 66 -0.61 9.67 -3.19
C GLN A 66 -1.90 9.17 -2.52
N LEU A 67 -2.44 9.91 -1.53
CA LEU A 67 -3.69 9.54 -0.88
C LEU A 67 -4.87 9.55 -1.86
N GLN A 68 -4.90 10.51 -2.80
CA GLN A 68 -5.92 10.58 -3.83
C GLN A 68 -5.86 9.36 -4.76
N GLU A 69 -4.66 8.99 -5.21
CA GLU A 69 -4.46 7.79 -6.01
C GLU A 69 -4.94 6.53 -5.27
N LEU A 70 -4.59 6.37 -4.00
CA LEU A 70 -5.02 5.22 -3.19
C LEU A 70 -6.54 5.18 -2.99
N LEU A 71 -7.20 6.33 -2.87
CA LEU A 71 -8.66 6.44 -2.81
C LEU A 71 -9.31 6.02 -4.14
N GLU A 72 -8.77 6.49 -5.27
CA GLU A 72 -9.27 6.17 -6.62
C GLU A 72 -9.09 4.69 -6.97
N ARG A 73 -7.95 4.10 -6.58
CA ARG A 73 -7.71 2.64 -6.68
C ARG A 73 -8.55 1.83 -5.69
N GLY A 74 -9.22 2.49 -4.74
CA GLY A 74 -10.08 1.89 -3.74
C GLY A 74 -9.35 1.24 -2.57
N PHE A 75 -8.02 1.31 -2.48
CA PHE A 75 -7.22 0.68 -1.43
C PHE A 75 -7.51 1.23 -0.03
N ILE A 76 -7.92 2.49 0.06
CA ILE A 76 -8.31 3.14 1.31
C ILE A 76 -9.68 3.79 1.17
N ARG A 77 -10.28 4.13 2.32
CA ARG A 77 -11.53 4.89 2.39
C ARG A 77 -11.53 5.81 3.61
N PRO A 78 -12.30 6.91 3.60
CA PRO A 78 -12.50 7.72 4.79
C PRO A 78 -13.04 6.87 5.95
N SER A 79 -12.60 7.17 7.17
CA SER A 79 -13.04 6.47 8.37
C SER A 79 -13.22 7.44 9.55
N VAL A 80 -14.03 7.02 10.52
CA VAL A 80 -14.26 7.71 11.80
C VAL A 80 -13.73 6.85 12.94
N SER A 81 -12.47 6.45 12.84
CA SER A 81 -11.82 5.56 13.82
C SER A 81 -11.47 6.30 15.11
N PRO A 82 -11.65 5.67 16.30
CA PRO A 82 -11.09 6.19 17.54
C PRO A 82 -9.55 6.02 17.61
N TRP A 83 -8.97 5.25 16.68
CA TRP A 83 -7.53 5.06 16.53
C TRP A 83 -6.95 6.05 15.53
N GLY A 84 -5.85 6.71 15.89
CA GLY A 84 -5.06 7.61 15.05
C GLY A 84 -3.56 7.42 15.33
N ALA A 85 -2.78 7.19 14.29
CA ALA A 85 -1.34 6.93 14.39
C ALA A 85 -0.51 8.21 14.29
#